data_AF-A0A256Z4Q9-F1
#
_entry.id   AF-A0A256Z4Q9-F1
#
_cell.length_a   1.000
_cell.length_b   1.000
_cell.length_c   1.000
_cell.angle_alpha   90.00
_cell.angle_beta   90.00
_cell.angle_gamma   90.00
#
_symmetry.space_group_name_H-M   'P 1'
#
loop_
_entity.id
_entity.type
_entity.pdbx_description
1 polymer ?
#
loop_
_entity_poly.entity_id
_entity_poly.type
_entity_poly.pdbx_seq_one_letter_code
_entity_poly.pdbx_strand_id
1 'polypeptide(L)'
;MSSELSIESRIDTYQLGNLLLYLLTGRSIDGEDITKSQIVNEVIKDVDYPPLREVIIKALEPMPTKRPSCEEVVRRLLKIYYRLK
;
A
#
# COMPACT_ATOMS: atom_id res chain seq x y z
N MET A 1 15.54 19.12 -3.25
CA MET A 1 15.59 17.66 -3.39
C MET A 1 15.32 17.34 -4.84
N SER A 2 16.18 16.55 -5.50
CA SER A 2 15.99 16.14 -6.90
C SER A 2 14.68 15.37 -7.04
N SER A 3 13.94 15.66 -8.12
CA SER A 3 12.63 15.05 -8.42
C SER A 3 12.67 13.52 -8.49
N GLU A 4 13.81 12.96 -8.91
CA GLU A 4 14.03 11.51 -9.04
C GLU A 4 13.95 10.77 -7.70
N LEU A 5 14.64 11.25 -6.66
CA LEU A 5 14.57 10.67 -5.31
C LEU A 5 13.15 10.67 -4.74
N SER A 6 12.33 11.66 -5.12
CA SER A 6 10.94 11.74 -4.68
C SER A 6 10.06 10.69 -5.37
N ILE A 7 10.36 10.33 -6.62
CA ILE A 7 9.62 9.34 -7.39
C ILE A 7 10.04 7.93 -6.99
N GLU A 8 11.35 7.67 -6.85
CA GLU A 8 11.87 6.38 -6.37
C GLU A 8 11.29 6.03 -4.99
N SER A 9 11.27 6.99 -4.06
CA SER A 9 10.64 6.80 -2.75
C SER A 9 9.16 6.42 -2.83
N ARG A 10 8.45 6.80 -3.90
CA ARG A 10 7.03 6.47 -4.11
C ARG A 10 6.85 5.11 -4.80
N ILE A 11 7.86 4.60 -5.48
CA ILE A 11 7.91 3.21 -5.97
C ILE A 11 8.07 2.27 -4.78
N ASP A 12 8.96 2.60 -3.83
CA ASP A 12 9.14 1.81 -2.61
C ASP A 12 7.85 1.69 -1.78
N THR A 13 7.10 2.79 -1.66
CA THR A 13 5.78 2.76 -1.00
C THR A 13 4.85 1.75 -1.67
N TYR A 14 4.85 1.70 -3.00
CA TYR A 14 4.01 0.79 -3.76
C TYR A 14 4.42 -0.67 -3.54
N GLN A 15 5.72 -0.95 -3.58
CA GLN A 15 6.25 -2.30 -3.30
C GLN A 15 5.94 -2.75 -1.87
N LEU A 16 6.02 -1.85 -0.90
CA LEU A 16 5.60 -2.12 0.48
C LEU A 16 4.10 -2.45 0.55
N GLY A 17 3.24 -1.71 -0.16
CA GLY A 17 1.82 -2.00 -0.24
C GLY A 17 1.54 -3.40 -0.79
N ASN A 18 2.23 -3.79 -1.87
CA ASN A 18 2.10 -5.11 -2.48
C ASN A 18 2.63 -6.22 -1.58
N LEU A 19 3.74 -6.00 -0.87
CA LEU A 19 4.25 -6.95 0.10
C LEU A 19 3.25 -7.20 1.24
N LEU A 20 2.64 -6.14 1.78
CA LEU A 20 1.61 -6.27 2.82
C LEU A 20 0.40 -7.06 2.31
N LEU A 21 -0.06 -6.75 1.09
CA LEU A 21 -1.16 -7.48 0.47
C LEU A 21 -0.83 -8.98 0.32
N TYR A 22 0.37 -9.29 -0.16
CA TYR A 22 0.86 -10.66 -0.32
C TYR A 22 0.95 -11.40 1.01
N LEU A 23 1.50 -10.78 2.06
CA LEU A 23 1.60 -11.40 3.38
C LEU A 23 0.23 -11.72 4.00
N LEU A 24 -0.80 -10.94 3.69
CA LEU A 24 -2.14 -11.08 4.27
C LEU A 24 -3.06 -11.97 3.45
N THR A 25 -2.85 -12.07 2.14
CA THR A 25 -3.81 -12.70 1.22
C THR A 25 -3.17 -13.78 0.32
N GLY A 26 -1.85 -13.89 0.29
CA GLY A 26 -1.11 -14.71 -0.66
C GLY A 26 -1.12 -14.18 -2.09
N ARG A 27 -1.66 -12.98 -2.33
CA ARG A 27 -1.81 -12.37 -3.66
C ARG A 27 -1.08 -11.03 -3.74
N SER A 28 -0.48 -10.75 -4.89
CA SER A 28 0.10 -9.45 -5.24
C SER A 28 -0.63 -8.86 -6.45
N ILE A 29 -0.55 -7.55 -6.62
CA ILE A 29 -1.08 -6.87 -7.81
C ILE A 29 0.07 -6.57 -8.75
N ASP A 30 -0.02 -7.07 -9.98
CA ASP A 30 0.96 -6.78 -11.00
C ASP A 30 0.84 -5.32 -11.47
N GLY A 31 1.96 -4.71 -11.86
CA GLY A 31 2.02 -3.29 -12.19
C GLY A 31 1.09 -2.91 -13.36
N GLU A 32 0.86 -3.84 -14.28
CA GLU A 32 -0.03 -3.69 -15.44
C GLU A 32 -1.52 -3.71 -15.04
N ASP A 33 -1.85 -4.38 -13.94
CA ASP A 33 -3.21 -4.57 -13.44
C ASP A 33 -3.72 -3.43 -12.55
N ILE A 34 -2.82 -2.52 -12.15
CA ILE A 34 -3.11 -1.43 -11.20
C ILE A 34 -4.18 -0.44 -11.70
N THR A 35 -4.34 -0.31 -13.01
CA THR A 35 -5.34 0.57 -13.64
C THR A 35 -6.75 -0.02 -13.56
N LYS A 36 -6.85 -1.32 -13.28
CA LYS A 36 -8.10 -2.03 -13.03
C LYS A 36 -8.40 -1.92 -11.54
N SER A 37 -8.96 -0.79 -11.13
CA SER A 37 -9.40 -0.52 -9.74
C SER A 37 -10.23 -1.65 -9.11
N GLN A 38 -10.88 -2.46 -9.94
CA GLN A 38 -11.59 -3.68 -9.55
C GLN A 38 -10.67 -4.73 -8.91
N ILE A 39 -9.47 -4.97 -9.43
CA ILE A 39 -8.54 -5.99 -8.91
C ILE A 39 -8.07 -5.62 -7.50
N VAL A 40 -7.71 -4.34 -7.28
CA VAL A 40 -7.35 -3.85 -5.94
C VAL A 40 -8.50 -4.06 -4.95
N ASN A 41 -9.73 -3.72 -5.37
CA ASN A 41 -10.92 -3.87 -4.52
C ASN A 41 -11.33 -5.31 -4.26
N GLU A 42 -10.96 -6.26 -5.13
CA GLU A 42 -11.23 -7.68 -4.93
C GLU A 42 -10.24 -8.28 -3.94
N VAL A 43 -8.93 -8.08 -4.15
CA VAL A 43 -7.91 -8.67 -3.27
C VAL A 43 -7.94 -8.05 -1.87
N ILE A 44 -8.23 -6.75 -1.76
CA ILE A 44 -8.22 -6.07 -0.45
C ILE A 44 -9.36 -6.51 0.48
N LYS A 45 -10.44 -7.09 -0.05
CA LYS A 45 -11.56 -7.60 0.76
C LYS A 45 -11.12 -8.75 1.68
N ASP A 46 -10.12 -9.52 1.24
CA ASP A 46 -9.59 -10.66 1.97
C ASP A 46 -8.70 -10.26 3.17
N VAL A 47 -8.37 -8.97 3.33
CA VAL A 47 -7.64 -8.46 4.51
C VAL A 47 -8.62 -8.20 5.65
N ASP A 48 -8.61 -8.97 6.73
CA ASP A 48 -9.66 -8.95 7.77
C ASP A 48 -9.84 -7.62 8.53
N TYR A 49 -8.82 -6.76 8.60
CA TYR A 49 -8.84 -5.57 9.43
C TYR A 49 -9.05 -4.27 8.60
N PRO A 50 -10.21 -3.58 8.69
CA PRO A 50 -10.51 -2.43 7.83
C PRO A 50 -9.49 -1.28 7.89
N PRO A 51 -8.95 -0.88 9.06
CA PRO A 51 -7.91 0.16 9.08
C PRO A 51 -6.62 -0.24 8.36
N LEU A 52 -6.30 -1.54 8.31
CA LEU A 52 -5.15 -2.03 7.55
C LEU A 52 -5.41 -2.00 6.04
N ARG A 53 -6.65 -2.30 5.61
CA ARG A 53 -7.08 -2.13 4.21
C ARG A 53 -6.82 -0.71 3.71
N GLU A 54 -7.20 0.30 4.50
CA GLU A 54 -7.01 1.70 4.11
C GLU A 54 -5.53 2.09 3.94
N VAL A 55 -4.63 1.53 4.76
CA VAL A 55 -3.20 1.78 4.65
C VAL A 55 -2.67 1.21 3.34
N ILE A 56 -3.04 -0.04 3.02
CA ILE A 56 -2.61 -0.73 1.81
C ILE A 56 -3.17 -0.03 0.56
N ILE A 57 -4.46 0.35 0.54
CA ILE A 57 -5.08 1.08 -0.58
C ILE A 57 -4.32 2.38 -0.88
N LYS A 58 -3.95 3.15 0.16
CA LYS A 58 -3.20 4.40 -0.03
C LYS A 58 -1.78 4.17 -0.53
N ALA A 59 -1.13 3.08 -0.11
CA ALA A 59 0.19 2.71 -0.61
C ALA A 59 0.15 2.27 -2.09
N LEU A 60 -0.94 1.62 -2.49
CA LEU A 60 -1.19 1.12 -3.86
C LEU A 60 -1.82 2.16 -4.80
N GLU A 61 -1.90 3.42 -4.40
CA GLU A 61 -2.47 4.49 -5.23
C GLU A 61 -1.77 4.54 -6.61
N PRO A 62 -2.51 4.46 -7.73
CA PRO A 62 -1.90 4.39 -9.06
C PRO A 62 -0.99 5.56 -9.37
N MET A 63 -1.36 6.77 -8.95
CA MET A 63 -0.55 7.97 -9.16
C MET A 63 0.57 8.08 -8.10
N PRO A 64 1.87 7.96 -8.47
CA PRO A 64 2.96 7.95 -7.49
C PRO A 64 2.99 9.19 -6.59
N THR A 65 2.66 10.37 -7.13
CA THR A 65 2.65 11.64 -6.39
C THR A 65 1.56 11.72 -5.32
N LYS A 66 0.52 10.88 -5.42
CA LYS A 66 -0.57 10.79 -4.43
C LYS A 66 -0.30 9.75 -3.34
N ARG A 67 0.70 8.88 -3.52
CA ARG A 67 1.09 7.89 -2.50
C ARG A 67 1.72 8.61 -1.30
N PRO A 68 1.48 8.11 -0.07
CA PRO A 68 2.21 8.57 1.10
C PRO A 68 3.70 8.20 1.00
N SER A 69 4.54 8.77 1.87
CA SER A 69 5.90 8.27 2.06
C SER A 69 5.89 6.92 2.78
N CYS A 70 6.94 6.11 2.59
CA CYS A 70 7.15 4.89 3.37
C CYS A 70 7.09 5.14 4.88
N GLU A 71 7.68 6.24 5.35
CA GLU A 71 7.64 6.62 6.78
C GLU A 71 6.20 6.78 7.28
N GLU A 72 5.34 7.47 6.52
CA GLU A 72 3.93 7.65 6.90
C GLU A 72 3.15 6.33 6.88
N VAL A 73 3.44 5.44 5.93
CA VAL A 73 2.86 4.08 5.91
C VAL A 73 3.25 3.32 7.17
N VAL A 74 4.54 3.25 7.49
CA VAL A 74 5.06 2.54 8.68
C VAL A 74 4.48 3.14 9.97
N ARG A 75 4.40 4.47 10.06
CA ARG A 75 3.79 5.16 11.21
C ARG A 75 2.32 4.76 11.42
N ARG A 76 1.55 4.58 10.35
CA ARG A 76 0.16 4.11 10.43
C ARG A 76 0.07 2.65 10.84
N LEU A 77 0.93 1.79 10.30
CA LEU A 77 1.02 0.39 10.71
C LEU A 77 1.34 0.26 12.20
N LEU A 78 2.29 1.07 12.69
CA LEU A 78 2.66 1.10 14.10
C LEU A 78 1.49 1.53 15.01
N LYS A 79 0.69 2.52 14.58
CA LYS A 79 -0.55 2.92 15.29
C LYS A 79 -1.58 1.79 15.33
N ILE A 80 -1.71 1.01 14.25
CA ILE A 80 -2.59 -0.16 14.22
C ILE A 80 -2.08 -1.22 15.19
N TYR A 81 -0.79 -1.55 15.13
CA TYR A 81 -0.15 -2.52 16.02
C TYR A 81 -0.39 -2.19 17.50
N TYR A 82 -0.19 -0.94 17.92
CA TYR A 82 -0.43 -0.53 19.31
C TYR A 82 -1.90 -0.52 19.73
N ARG A 83 -2.86 -0.51 18.80
CA ARG A 83 -4.30 -0.61 19.12
C ARG A 83 -4.77 -2.05 19.25
N LEU A 84 -4.07 -2.99 18.62
CA LEU A 84 -4.37 -4.42 18.67
C LEU A 84 -3.68 -5.12 19.85
N LYS A 85 -2.72 -4.45 20.47
CA LYS A 85 -2.03 -4.87 21.69
C LYS A 85 -2.80 -4.40 22.92
#